data_AF-A0A931P849-F1
#
_entry.id   AF-A0A931P849-F1
#
_cell.length_a   1.000
_cell.length_b   1.000
_cell.length_c   1.000
_cell.angle_alpha   90.00
_cell.angle_beta   90.00
_cell.angle_gamma   90.00
#
_symmetry.space_group_name_H-M   'P 1'
#
loop_
_entity.id
_entity.type
_entity.pdbx_description
1 polymer ?
#
loop_
_entity_poly.entity_id
_entity_poly.type
_entity_poly.pdbx_seq_one_letter_code
_entity_poly.pdbx_strand_id
1 'polypeptide(L)'
;MTIAILIAYLAIQFFISLYISRGIKSESDYLLAGRQVGFWLASFSLFATWFGAETVMGSSGAVAAQGLSGGRADPFGYTICLILFGLLISYKMRAQAYMTLGDFFRDKYGRATEILSIIVMTPTSLFWAAAQILALGHILSSLLGVDLTHAILAGLGAVMVLTWLGGMMGDIVTDFIQGVVMAVGLGLILLFVFIQHGHTIDVSHALSSVRLSLIAPDESLMAQIDTWMIAIVGSLMAQEAISRILATKSPSVARQSCFGAAGLYITVGLMPVLVGLFAYNFIQAGDDSDGFLPKLAENILPYPAYVIFIGALVSAIMSTVNSTLLAVSALLGHNIIHPLLKTDEKKKVMVDRLIVILSAIAVFFIATSGENIFGLIELSSTFGAAGLVVTIIAGLWLKRTSPLAGLITIIAGTLITITATMLEWEATFTPALVICTFIYITSNIWLYKKVTE
;
A
#
# COMPACT_ATOMS: atom_id res chain seq x y z
N MET A 1 5.98 -19.56 24.37
CA MET A 1 4.52 -19.38 24.17
C MET A 1 4.23 -18.46 22.99
N THR A 2 4.82 -17.25 22.92
CA THR A 2 4.73 -16.33 21.76
C THR A 2 4.92 -17.01 20.39
N ILE A 3 6.04 -17.73 20.22
CA ILE A 3 6.37 -18.42 18.97
C ILE A 3 5.29 -19.44 18.57
N ALA A 4 4.75 -20.20 19.54
CA ALA A 4 3.72 -21.19 19.27
C ALA A 4 2.41 -20.54 18.78
N ILE A 5 2.05 -19.37 19.33
CA ILE A 5 0.87 -18.62 18.90
C ILE A 5 1.08 -18.01 17.51
N LEU A 6 2.28 -17.46 17.23
CA LEU A 6 2.63 -16.99 15.90
C LEU A 6 2.57 -18.12 14.86
N ILE A 7 3.14 -19.29 15.16
CA ILE A 7 3.07 -20.46 14.29
C ILE A 7 1.63 -20.92 14.08
N ALA A 8 0.81 -20.97 15.14
CA ALA A 8 -0.59 -21.33 15.03
C ALA A 8 -1.37 -20.35 14.15
N TYR A 9 -1.09 -19.05 14.30
CA TYR A 9 -1.70 -18.01 13.50
C TYR A 9 -1.31 -18.11 12.01
N LEU A 10 -0.03 -18.29 11.71
CA LEU A 10 0.46 -18.55 10.35
C LEU A 10 -0.12 -19.85 9.76
N ALA A 11 -0.25 -20.90 10.58
CA ALA A 11 -0.86 -22.15 10.15
C ALA A 11 -2.32 -21.97 9.77
N ILE A 12 -3.10 -21.19 10.53
CA ILE A 12 -4.49 -20.85 10.19
C ILE A 12 -4.56 -20.18 8.83
N GLN A 13 -3.70 -19.19 8.57
CA GLN A 13 -3.65 -18.52 7.27
C GLN A 13 -3.26 -19.45 6.14
N PHE A 14 -2.28 -20.32 6.39
CA PHE A 14 -1.88 -21.35 5.43
C PHE A 14 -3.03 -22.29 5.09
N PHE A 15 -3.81 -22.74 6.07
CA PHE A 15 -4.98 -23.58 5.83
C PHE A 15 -6.09 -22.83 5.07
N ILE A 16 -6.31 -21.55 5.35
CA ILE A 16 -7.25 -20.70 4.61
C ILE A 16 -6.81 -20.58 3.14
N SER A 17 -5.55 -20.23 2.88
CA SER A 17 -5.00 -20.13 1.53
C SER A 17 -5.03 -21.47 0.79
N LEU A 18 -4.72 -22.58 1.47
CA LEU A 18 -4.86 -23.93 0.92
C LEU A 18 -6.30 -24.26 0.53
N TYR A 19 -7.27 -23.93 1.40
CA TYR A 19 -8.67 -24.18 1.13
C TYR A 19 -9.15 -23.39 -0.09
N ILE A 20 -8.81 -22.10 -0.16
CA ILE A 20 -9.14 -21.20 -1.26
C ILE A 20 -8.48 -21.64 -2.57
N SER A 21 -7.23 -22.14 -2.51
CA SER A 21 -6.48 -22.58 -3.70
C SER A 21 -7.20 -23.65 -4.52
N ARG A 22 -8.08 -24.45 -3.90
CA ARG A 22 -8.89 -25.49 -4.56
C ARG A 22 -9.92 -24.91 -5.54
N GLY A 23 -10.31 -23.66 -5.35
CA GLY A 23 -11.26 -22.95 -6.21
C GLY A 23 -10.62 -22.29 -7.43
N ILE A 24 -9.29 -22.18 -7.48
CA ILE A 24 -8.56 -21.41 -8.50
C ILE A 24 -8.40 -22.26 -9.76
N LYS A 25 -9.14 -21.92 -10.82
CA LYS A 25 -9.13 -22.65 -12.10
C LYS A 25 -8.71 -21.79 -13.28
N SER A 26 -8.79 -20.48 -13.14
CA SER A 26 -8.46 -19.50 -14.16
C SER A 26 -7.58 -18.37 -13.63
N GLU A 27 -6.97 -17.64 -14.55
CA GLU A 27 -6.23 -16.40 -14.28
C GLU A 27 -7.11 -15.39 -13.53
N SER A 28 -8.39 -15.25 -13.92
CA SER A 28 -9.32 -14.35 -13.23
C SER A 28 -9.66 -14.82 -11.82
N ASP A 29 -9.62 -16.12 -11.52
CA ASP A 29 -9.79 -16.62 -10.15
C ASP A 29 -8.57 -16.27 -9.30
N TYR A 30 -7.37 -16.44 -9.87
CA TYR A 30 -6.11 -16.20 -9.17
C TYR A 30 -5.86 -14.70 -8.95
N LEU A 31 -5.96 -13.89 -9.99
CA LEU A 31 -5.63 -12.46 -9.95
C LEU A 31 -6.79 -11.58 -9.50
N LEU A 32 -8.05 -11.97 -9.70
CA LEU A 32 -9.23 -11.13 -9.42
C LEU A 32 -10.30 -11.80 -8.53
N ALA A 33 -9.97 -12.93 -7.89
CA ALA A 33 -10.91 -13.66 -7.04
C ALA A 33 -12.23 -14.03 -7.75
N GLY A 34 -12.20 -14.23 -9.08
CA GLY A 34 -13.38 -14.55 -9.90
C GLY A 34 -14.37 -13.39 -10.02
N ARG A 35 -13.97 -12.16 -9.66
CA ARG A 35 -14.80 -10.95 -9.67
C ARG A 35 -16.09 -11.07 -8.87
N GLN A 36 -16.05 -11.79 -7.75
CA GLN A 36 -17.24 -12.05 -6.93
C GLN A 36 -17.21 -11.34 -5.57
N VAL A 37 -16.19 -10.50 -5.33
CA VAL A 37 -15.99 -9.89 -4.01
C VAL A 37 -17.12 -8.89 -3.70
N GLY A 38 -17.72 -9.07 -2.53
CA GLY A 38 -18.79 -8.22 -2.01
C GLY A 38 -18.27 -6.94 -1.34
N PHE A 39 -19.20 -6.05 -1.00
CA PHE A 39 -18.90 -4.73 -0.43
C PHE A 39 -18.02 -4.80 0.83
N TRP A 40 -18.38 -5.61 1.82
CA TRP A 40 -17.66 -5.67 3.10
C TRP A 40 -16.21 -6.15 2.94
N LEU A 41 -16.01 -7.29 2.27
CA LEU A 41 -14.67 -7.84 2.03
C LEU A 41 -13.81 -6.89 1.19
N ALA A 42 -14.36 -6.27 0.15
CA ALA A 42 -13.63 -5.31 -0.67
C ALA A 42 -13.30 -4.02 0.09
N SER A 43 -14.21 -3.51 0.95
CA SER A 43 -13.95 -2.32 1.77
C SER A 43 -12.83 -2.57 2.77
N PHE A 44 -12.88 -3.70 3.46
CA PHE A 44 -11.85 -4.09 4.42
C PHE A 44 -10.52 -4.33 3.75
N SER A 45 -10.49 -5.02 2.61
CA SER A 45 -9.24 -5.29 1.91
C SER A 45 -8.62 -4.03 1.29
N LEU A 46 -9.43 -3.09 0.77
CA LEU A 46 -8.93 -1.77 0.35
C LEU A 46 -8.33 -0.98 1.52
N PHE A 47 -9.00 -0.99 2.68
CA PHE A 47 -8.46 -0.40 3.91
C PHE A 47 -7.14 -1.07 4.31
N ALA A 48 -7.12 -2.41 4.36
CA ALA A 48 -5.97 -3.20 4.79
C ALA A 48 -4.75 -3.05 3.89
N THR A 49 -4.97 -2.74 2.60
CA THR A 49 -3.88 -2.55 1.62
C THR A 49 -2.87 -1.52 2.11
N TRP A 50 -3.34 -0.36 2.63
CA TRP A 50 -2.46 0.68 3.15
C TRP A 50 -2.28 0.61 4.66
N PHE A 51 -3.09 -0.17 5.37
CA PHE A 51 -2.98 -0.36 6.81
C PHE A 51 -1.90 -1.38 7.21
N GLY A 52 -0.65 -1.09 6.85
CA GLY A 52 0.52 -1.96 7.06
C GLY A 52 1.46 -1.50 8.18
N ALA A 53 2.76 -1.85 8.06
CA ALA A 53 3.81 -1.44 9.01
C ALA A 53 3.88 0.09 9.17
N GLU A 54 3.76 0.80 8.05
CA GLU A 54 3.88 2.26 7.95
C GLU A 54 2.81 2.97 8.79
N THR A 55 1.54 2.64 8.58
CA THR A 55 0.44 3.27 9.33
C THR A 55 0.42 2.86 10.80
N VAL A 56 0.72 1.60 11.11
CA VAL A 56 0.61 1.10 12.48
C VAL A 56 1.82 1.52 13.31
N MET A 57 3.04 1.23 12.85
CA MET A 57 4.28 1.56 13.57
C MET A 57 4.81 2.95 13.22
N GLY A 58 4.96 3.24 11.93
CA GLY A 58 5.54 4.50 11.45
C GLY A 58 4.72 5.72 11.90
N SER A 59 3.41 5.74 11.65
CA SER A 59 2.56 6.88 12.05
C SER A 59 2.46 7.01 13.57
N SER A 60 2.33 5.92 14.34
CA SER A 60 2.28 6.04 15.79
C SER A 60 3.59 6.56 16.39
N GLY A 61 4.75 6.13 15.87
CA GLY A 61 6.07 6.64 16.26
C GLY A 61 6.30 8.10 15.84
N ALA A 62 5.95 8.45 14.59
CA ALA A 62 6.07 9.81 14.08
C ALA A 62 5.15 10.79 14.83
N VAL A 63 3.91 10.36 15.13
CA VAL A 63 2.99 11.14 15.95
C VAL A 63 3.51 11.27 17.36
N ALA A 64 4.07 10.21 17.95
CA ALA A 64 4.70 10.30 19.27
C ALA A 64 5.85 11.32 19.27
N ALA A 65 6.70 11.36 18.25
CA ALA A 65 7.83 12.29 18.17
C ALA A 65 7.41 13.74 17.86
N GLN A 66 6.52 13.94 16.89
CA GLN A 66 6.27 15.25 16.26
C GLN A 66 4.84 15.76 16.42
N GLY A 67 3.92 14.96 16.97
CA GLY A 67 2.49 15.26 16.99
C GLY A 67 1.81 14.96 15.66
N LEU A 68 0.61 15.49 15.44
CA LEU A 68 -0.20 15.23 14.25
C LEU A 68 0.48 15.63 12.94
N SER A 69 1.44 16.56 12.96
CA SER A 69 2.20 16.95 11.77
C SER A 69 3.07 15.80 11.25
N GLY A 70 3.63 14.97 12.13
CA GLY A 70 4.45 13.81 11.75
C GLY A 70 3.63 12.65 11.18
N GLY A 71 2.37 12.51 11.62
CA GLY A 71 1.47 11.46 11.14
C GLY A 71 0.43 11.91 10.14
N ARG A 72 0.44 13.15 9.63
CA ARG A 72 -0.69 13.74 8.90
C ARG A 72 -1.19 12.95 7.67
N ALA A 73 -0.32 12.16 7.03
CA ALA A 73 -0.72 11.29 5.93
C ALA A 73 -1.70 10.19 6.41
N ASP A 74 -1.48 9.67 7.62
CA ASP A 74 -2.25 8.60 8.25
C ASP A 74 -3.04 9.11 9.47
N PRO A 75 -4.39 9.07 9.48
CA PRO A 75 -5.27 8.51 8.46
C PRO A 75 -5.76 9.53 7.41
N PHE A 76 -5.46 10.82 7.57
CA PHE A 76 -6.21 11.87 6.89
C PHE A 76 -5.98 11.89 5.37
N GLY A 77 -4.72 11.84 4.93
CA GLY A 77 -4.35 11.86 3.51
C GLY A 77 -4.92 10.66 2.75
N TYR A 78 -4.68 9.45 3.24
CA TYR A 78 -5.19 8.22 2.61
C TYR A 78 -6.72 8.11 2.67
N THR A 79 -7.38 8.67 3.68
CA THR A 79 -8.86 8.75 3.70
C THR A 79 -9.38 9.59 2.52
N ILE A 80 -8.77 10.76 2.28
CA ILE A 80 -9.13 11.61 1.13
C ILE A 80 -8.79 10.89 -0.17
N CYS A 81 -7.63 10.22 -0.25
CA CYS A 81 -7.25 9.37 -1.38
C CYS A 81 -8.34 8.33 -1.69
N LEU A 82 -8.79 7.54 -0.72
CA LEU A 82 -9.83 6.52 -0.90
C LEU A 82 -11.16 7.12 -1.40
N ILE A 83 -11.55 8.30 -0.91
CA ILE A 83 -12.73 9.02 -1.39
C ILE A 83 -12.54 9.41 -2.87
N LEU A 84 -11.41 10.04 -3.22
CA LEU A 84 -11.11 10.43 -4.60
C LEU A 84 -11.00 9.21 -5.52
N PHE A 85 -10.41 8.12 -5.05
CA PHE A 85 -10.28 6.87 -5.78
C PHE A 85 -11.66 6.29 -6.12
N GLY A 86 -12.61 6.31 -5.16
CA GLY A 86 -14.00 5.95 -5.38
C GLY A 86 -14.72 6.85 -6.40
N LEU A 87 -14.52 8.16 -6.31
CA LEU A 87 -15.18 9.15 -7.17
C LEU A 87 -14.63 9.16 -8.60
N LEU A 88 -13.30 9.08 -8.75
CA LEU A 88 -12.61 9.37 -10.01
C LEU A 88 -12.23 8.11 -10.79
N ILE A 89 -11.88 7.01 -10.12
CA ILE A 89 -11.23 5.85 -10.74
C ILE A 89 -12.12 4.61 -10.68
N SER A 90 -12.57 4.25 -9.48
CA SER A 90 -13.06 2.90 -9.16
C SER A 90 -14.20 2.41 -10.05
N TYR A 91 -15.26 3.21 -10.21
CA TYR A 91 -16.41 2.83 -11.03
C TYR A 91 -16.03 2.62 -12.50
N LYS A 92 -15.31 3.59 -13.09
CA LYS A 92 -14.96 3.56 -14.52
C LYS A 92 -14.01 2.40 -14.83
N MET A 93 -13.02 2.18 -13.97
CA MET A 93 -12.04 1.09 -14.14
C MET A 93 -12.73 -0.28 -14.10
N ARG A 94 -13.59 -0.52 -13.09
CA ARG A 94 -14.32 -1.79 -12.97
C ARG A 94 -15.34 -2.00 -14.09
N ALA A 95 -15.94 -0.92 -14.61
CA ALA A 95 -16.94 -1.00 -15.69
C ALA A 95 -16.36 -1.49 -17.02
N GLN A 96 -15.08 -1.25 -17.29
CA GLN A 96 -14.39 -1.74 -18.49
C GLN A 96 -13.94 -3.19 -18.39
N ALA A 97 -14.16 -3.84 -17.25
CA ALA A 97 -13.81 -5.24 -17.05
C ALA A 97 -12.31 -5.55 -17.22
N TYR A 98 -11.42 -4.63 -16.87
CA TYR A 98 -9.96 -4.83 -16.86
C TYR A 98 -9.47 -5.86 -15.84
N MET A 99 -8.36 -6.52 -16.17
CA MET A 99 -7.60 -7.37 -15.24
C MET A 99 -6.59 -6.57 -14.44
N THR A 100 -5.94 -5.59 -15.08
CA THR A 100 -4.93 -4.73 -14.45
C THR A 100 -5.08 -3.27 -14.89
N LEU A 101 -4.35 -2.36 -14.24
CA LEU A 101 -4.21 -0.99 -14.73
C LEU A 101 -3.47 -0.92 -16.08
N GLY A 102 -2.62 -1.91 -16.40
CA GLY A 102 -1.97 -2.02 -17.70
C GLY A 102 -2.96 -2.12 -18.86
N ASP A 103 -4.08 -2.82 -18.66
CA ASP A 103 -5.12 -2.94 -19.70
C ASP A 103 -5.76 -1.58 -20.02
N PHE A 104 -5.98 -0.75 -19.00
CA PHE A 104 -6.45 0.61 -19.21
C PHE A 104 -5.47 1.43 -20.05
N PHE A 105 -4.16 1.34 -19.77
CA PHE A 105 -3.16 2.03 -20.57
C PHE A 105 -3.11 1.50 -22.01
N ARG A 106 -3.27 0.19 -22.21
CA ARG A 106 -3.33 -0.44 -23.53
C ARG A 106 -4.51 0.10 -24.34
N ASP A 107 -5.70 0.07 -23.75
CA ASP A 107 -6.94 0.48 -24.40
C ASP A 107 -6.96 1.97 -24.70
N LYS A 108 -6.48 2.79 -23.76
CA LYS A 108 -6.56 4.25 -23.87
C LYS A 108 -5.42 4.86 -24.68
N TYR A 109 -4.21 4.32 -24.54
CA TYR A 109 -2.97 4.93 -25.05
C TYR A 109 -2.08 3.97 -25.84
N GLY A 110 -2.50 2.73 -26.06
CA GLY A 110 -1.77 1.75 -26.85
C GLY A 110 -0.67 0.98 -26.10
N ARG A 111 -0.12 -0.03 -26.78
CA ARG A 111 0.81 -1.02 -26.22
C ARG A 111 2.11 -0.42 -25.67
N ALA A 112 2.63 0.64 -26.29
CA ALA A 112 3.87 1.28 -25.83
C ALA A 112 3.69 1.91 -24.44
N THR A 113 2.59 2.64 -24.24
CA THR A 113 2.24 3.29 -22.97
C THR A 113 1.96 2.26 -21.88
N GLU A 114 1.28 1.17 -22.23
CA GLU A 114 1.09 0.03 -21.33
C GLU A 114 2.42 -0.53 -20.83
N ILE A 115 3.32 -0.93 -21.74
CA ILE A 115 4.60 -1.55 -21.35
C ILE A 115 5.39 -0.57 -20.46
N LEU A 116 5.44 0.71 -20.83
CA LEU A 116 6.13 1.71 -20.02
C LEU A 116 5.49 1.84 -18.63
N SER A 117 4.16 1.90 -18.55
CA SER A 117 3.48 1.98 -17.25
C SER A 117 3.81 0.81 -16.34
N ILE A 118 3.90 -0.41 -16.89
CA ILE A 118 4.27 -1.61 -16.12
C ILE A 118 5.72 -1.54 -15.64
N ILE A 119 6.63 -1.05 -16.48
CA ILE A 119 8.04 -0.85 -16.12
C ILE A 119 8.20 0.18 -15.00
N VAL A 120 7.31 1.19 -14.92
CA VAL A 120 7.32 2.20 -13.86
C VAL A 120 6.63 1.70 -12.58
N MET A 121 5.51 1.00 -12.71
CA MET A 121 4.73 0.51 -11.58
C MET A 121 5.36 -0.67 -10.86
N THR A 122 6.06 -1.56 -11.59
CA THR A 122 6.65 -2.77 -11.00
C THR A 122 7.71 -2.45 -9.94
N PRO A 123 8.72 -1.58 -10.19
CA PRO A 123 9.68 -1.17 -9.16
C PRO A 123 9.01 -0.52 -7.95
N THR A 124 8.00 0.33 -8.19
CA THR A 124 7.22 0.98 -7.13
C THR A 124 6.63 -0.05 -6.15
N SER A 125 5.94 -1.07 -6.66
CA SER A 125 5.39 -2.15 -5.83
C SER A 125 6.47 -2.99 -5.14
N LEU A 126 7.62 -3.22 -5.80
CA LEU A 126 8.73 -4.00 -5.22
C LEU A 126 9.45 -3.25 -4.10
N PHE A 127 9.70 -1.94 -4.25
CA PHE A 127 10.29 -1.10 -3.20
C PHE A 127 9.39 -1.05 -1.97
N TRP A 128 8.08 -0.88 -2.19
CA TRP A 128 7.12 -0.88 -1.08
C TRP A 128 7.08 -2.24 -0.36
N ALA A 129 7.02 -3.34 -1.11
CA ALA A 129 7.09 -4.69 -0.55
C ALA A 129 8.39 -4.94 0.25
N ALA A 130 9.52 -4.43 -0.23
CA ALA A 130 10.81 -4.52 0.45
C ALA A 130 10.83 -3.74 1.76
N ALA A 131 10.26 -2.54 1.80
CA ALA A 131 10.12 -1.76 3.04
C ALA A 131 9.32 -2.54 4.09
N GLN A 132 8.19 -3.13 3.69
CA GLN A 132 7.34 -3.93 4.58
C GLN A 132 8.06 -5.19 5.09
N ILE A 133 8.77 -5.91 4.21
CA ILE A 133 9.51 -7.11 4.59
C ILE A 133 10.71 -6.80 5.49
N LEU A 134 11.39 -5.66 5.28
CA LEU A 134 12.46 -5.22 6.16
C LEU A 134 11.91 -4.92 7.57
N ALA A 135 10.79 -4.20 7.67
CA ALA A 135 10.10 -3.96 8.93
C ALA A 135 9.69 -5.27 9.63
N LEU A 136 9.11 -6.22 8.89
CA LEU A 136 8.79 -7.55 9.41
C LEU A 136 10.05 -8.29 9.89
N GLY A 137 11.14 -8.20 9.14
CA GLY A 137 12.43 -8.80 9.47
C GLY A 137 12.96 -8.31 10.82
N HIS A 138 12.91 -7.00 11.08
CA HIS A 138 13.32 -6.44 12.37
C HIS A 138 12.48 -6.97 13.54
N ILE A 139 11.15 -7.05 13.36
CA ILE A 139 10.24 -7.60 14.38
C ILE A 139 10.58 -9.08 14.64
N LEU A 140 10.69 -9.89 13.58
CA LEU A 140 10.95 -11.33 13.72
C LEU A 140 12.35 -11.59 14.29
N SER A 141 13.36 -10.80 13.90
CA SER A 141 14.72 -10.90 14.44
C SER A 141 14.72 -10.64 15.95
N SER A 142 14.03 -9.59 16.40
CA SER A 142 13.87 -9.26 17.82
C SER A 142 13.15 -10.36 18.60
N LEU A 143 12.06 -10.91 18.06
CA LEU A 143 11.24 -11.92 18.75
C LEU A 143 11.87 -13.32 18.78
N LEU A 144 12.60 -13.70 17.72
CA LEU A 144 13.18 -15.03 17.57
C LEU A 144 14.65 -15.10 18.00
N GLY A 145 15.32 -13.95 18.17
CA GLY A 145 16.74 -13.88 18.48
C GLY A 145 17.64 -14.40 17.34
N VAL A 146 17.16 -14.30 16.10
CA VAL A 146 17.90 -14.71 14.89
C VAL A 146 18.40 -13.49 14.13
N ASP A 147 19.44 -13.68 13.31
CA ASP A 147 19.95 -12.62 12.44
C ASP A 147 18.87 -12.07 11.48
N LEU A 148 18.93 -10.77 11.19
CA LEU A 148 17.94 -10.06 10.37
C LEU A 148 17.73 -10.71 9.00
N THR A 149 18.79 -11.18 8.35
CA THR A 149 18.69 -11.83 7.04
C THR A 149 17.86 -13.10 7.10
N HIS A 150 18.05 -13.90 8.16
CA HIS A 150 17.30 -15.13 8.37
C HIS A 150 15.83 -14.84 8.73
N ALA A 151 15.59 -13.79 9.50
CA ALA A 151 14.24 -13.32 9.82
C ALA A 151 13.48 -12.86 8.56
N ILE A 152 14.15 -12.09 7.68
CA ILE A 152 13.62 -11.67 6.38
C ILE A 152 13.27 -12.88 5.53
N LEU A 153 14.18 -13.86 5.39
CA LEU A 153 13.94 -15.07 4.59
C LEU A 153 12.75 -15.87 5.11
N ALA A 154 12.61 -16.02 6.43
CA ALA A 154 11.49 -16.74 7.03
C ALA A 154 10.15 -16.02 6.79
N GLY A 155 10.10 -14.71 7.05
CA GLY A 155 8.90 -13.89 6.84
C GLY A 155 8.47 -13.87 5.37
N LEU A 156 9.39 -13.55 4.47
CA LEU A 156 9.14 -13.51 3.03
C LEU A 156 8.75 -14.89 2.48
N GLY A 157 9.39 -15.97 2.95
CA GLY A 157 9.04 -17.33 2.57
C GLY A 157 7.59 -17.69 2.93
N ALA A 158 7.14 -17.30 4.13
CA ALA A 158 5.76 -17.51 4.57
C ALA A 158 4.77 -16.73 3.68
N VAL A 159 5.00 -15.44 3.47
CA VAL A 159 4.19 -14.57 2.59
C VAL A 159 4.10 -15.14 1.17
N MET A 160 5.25 -15.51 0.60
CA MET A 160 5.34 -16.05 -0.75
C MET A 160 4.48 -17.32 -0.91
N VAL A 161 4.55 -18.25 0.05
CA VAL A 161 3.73 -19.48 0.02
C VAL A 161 2.24 -19.16 0.12
N LEU A 162 1.86 -18.25 1.01
CA LEU A 162 0.45 -17.84 1.18
C LEU A 162 -0.11 -17.22 -0.11
N THR A 163 0.65 -16.32 -0.73
CA THR A 163 0.27 -15.66 -1.98
C THR A 163 0.19 -16.65 -3.14
N TRP A 164 1.22 -17.49 -3.29
CA TRP A 164 1.31 -18.52 -4.33
C TRP A 164 0.12 -19.49 -4.29
N LEU A 165 -0.33 -19.87 -3.09
CA LEU A 165 -1.49 -20.73 -2.91
C LEU A 165 -2.82 -19.99 -3.13
N GLY A 166 -3.02 -18.90 -2.38
CA GLY A 166 -4.34 -18.30 -2.17
C GLY A 166 -4.79 -17.33 -3.25
N GLY A 167 -3.86 -16.72 -3.99
CA GLY A 167 -4.18 -15.62 -4.92
C GLY A 167 -4.99 -14.51 -4.24
N MET A 168 -5.75 -13.75 -5.03
CA MET A 168 -6.48 -12.58 -4.53
C MET A 168 -7.57 -12.93 -3.51
N MET A 169 -8.27 -14.05 -3.67
CA MET A 169 -9.31 -14.42 -2.70
C MET A 169 -8.69 -14.79 -1.35
N GLY A 170 -7.56 -15.50 -1.37
CA GLY A 170 -6.79 -15.80 -0.16
C GLY A 170 -6.40 -14.53 0.56
N ASP A 171 -5.81 -13.61 -0.20
CA ASP A 171 -5.36 -12.30 0.24
C ASP A 171 -6.50 -11.49 0.89
N ILE A 172 -7.63 -11.28 0.19
CA ILE A 172 -8.79 -10.54 0.70
C ILE A 172 -9.38 -11.15 1.99
N VAL A 173 -9.45 -12.48 2.08
CA VAL A 173 -9.97 -13.14 3.28
C VAL A 173 -9.00 -13.01 4.44
N THR A 174 -7.69 -13.15 4.19
CA THR A 174 -6.69 -12.93 5.22
C THR A 174 -6.66 -11.48 5.68
N ASP A 175 -6.75 -10.50 4.78
CA ASP A 175 -6.84 -9.07 5.09
C ASP A 175 -7.97 -8.77 6.07
N PHE A 176 -9.15 -9.35 5.83
CA PHE A 176 -10.31 -9.15 6.69
C PHE A 176 -10.05 -9.65 8.12
N ILE A 177 -9.52 -10.88 8.26
CA ILE A 177 -9.23 -11.47 9.56
C ILE A 177 -8.14 -10.65 10.27
N GLN A 178 -7.06 -10.33 9.56
CA GLN A 178 -5.93 -9.59 10.09
C GLN A 178 -6.31 -8.18 10.53
N GLY A 179 -7.04 -7.44 9.69
CA GLY A 179 -7.50 -6.09 9.98
C GLY A 179 -8.41 -6.04 11.22
N VAL A 180 -9.31 -7.02 11.39
CA VAL A 180 -10.15 -7.11 12.59
C VAL A 180 -9.31 -7.36 13.84
N VAL A 181 -8.40 -8.34 13.81
CA VAL A 181 -7.54 -8.64 14.97
C VAL A 181 -6.64 -7.44 15.30
N MET A 182 -6.11 -6.75 14.29
CA MET A 182 -5.31 -5.54 14.47
C MET A 182 -6.12 -4.40 15.09
N ALA A 183 -7.33 -4.12 14.60
CA ALA A 183 -8.19 -3.09 15.16
C ALA A 183 -8.52 -3.35 16.63
N VAL A 184 -8.80 -4.61 16.99
CA VAL A 184 -9.01 -5.00 18.39
C VAL A 184 -7.73 -4.82 19.21
N GLY A 185 -6.57 -5.22 18.68
CA GLY A 185 -5.28 -5.07 19.33
C GLY A 185 -4.94 -3.61 19.64
N LEU A 186 -5.12 -2.71 18.67
CA LEU A 186 -4.93 -1.26 18.84
C LEU A 186 -5.93 -0.68 19.84
N GLY A 187 -7.19 -1.12 19.80
CA GLY A 187 -8.20 -0.73 20.79
C GLY A 187 -7.83 -1.15 22.21
N LEU A 188 -7.25 -2.35 22.39
CA LEU A 188 -6.72 -2.80 23.67
C LEU A 188 -5.54 -1.95 24.12
N ILE A 189 -4.59 -1.63 23.24
CA ILE A 189 -3.46 -0.72 23.56
C ILE A 189 -4.01 0.61 24.10
N LEU A 190 -4.92 1.25 23.38
CA LEU A 190 -5.55 2.49 23.82
C LEU A 190 -6.22 2.35 25.20
N LEU A 191 -7.03 1.30 25.38
CA LEU A 191 -7.69 1.03 26.65
C LEU A 191 -6.67 0.90 27.81
N PHE A 192 -5.58 0.15 27.60
CA PHE A 192 -4.56 -0.07 28.62
C PHE A 192 -3.70 1.18 28.90
N VAL A 193 -3.45 2.02 27.88
CA VAL A 193 -2.86 3.36 28.07
C VAL A 193 -3.74 4.16 29.05
N PHE A 194 -5.06 4.19 28.83
CA PHE A 194 -5.98 4.91 29.72
C PHE A 194 -6.11 4.28 31.12
N ILE A 195 -6.19 2.96 31.24
CA ILE A 195 -6.34 2.28 32.55
C ILE A 195 -5.10 2.49 33.42
N GLN A 196 -3.90 2.30 32.86
CA GLN A 196 -2.68 2.33 33.65
C GLN A 196 -2.15 3.74 33.86
N HIS A 197 -2.37 4.63 32.90
CA HIS A 197 -1.74 5.95 32.89
C HIS A 197 -2.74 7.10 32.77
N GLY A 198 -4.05 6.86 32.67
CA GLY A 198 -5.06 7.90 32.46
C GLY A 198 -5.05 9.03 33.50
N HIS A 199 -4.64 8.73 34.73
CA HIS A 199 -4.49 9.73 35.80
C HIS A 199 -3.20 10.56 35.70
N THR A 200 -2.20 10.07 34.97
CA THR A 200 -0.88 10.69 34.80
C THR A 200 -0.64 11.23 33.39
N ILE A 201 -1.53 10.96 32.43
CA ILE A 201 -1.48 11.60 31.10
C ILE A 201 -1.65 13.09 31.30
N ASP A 202 -0.61 13.86 31.00
CA ASP A 202 -0.76 15.30 30.80
C ASP A 202 -1.50 15.53 29.48
N VAL A 203 -2.83 15.52 29.58
CA VAL A 203 -3.75 15.76 28.46
C VAL A 203 -3.51 17.14 27.87
N SER A 204 -3.06 18.12 28.66
CA SER A 204 -2.80 19.48 28.18
C SER A 204 -1.61 19.54 27.24
N HIS A 205 -0.56 18.76 27.51
CA HIS A 205 0.59 18.63 26.61
C HIS A 205 0.26 17.80 25.37
N ALA A 206 -0.39 16.64 25.55
CA ALA A 206 -0.77 15.75 24.45
C ALA A 206 -1.75 16.43 23.47
N LEU A 207 -2.66 17.26 23.98
CA LEU A 207 -3.63 18.04 23.20
C LEU A 207 -3.22 19.51 23.03
N SER A 208 -1.92 19.82 23.18
CA SER A 208 -1.42 21.17 22.93
C SER A 208 -1.63 21.55 21.45
N SER A 209 -1.83 22.85 21.19
CA SER A 209 -2.08 23.34 19.83
C SER A 209 -0.94 23.03 18.86
N VAL A 210 0.29 22.95 19.36
CA VAL A 210 1.47 22.57 18.56
C VAL A 210 1.36 21.10 18.13
N ARG A 211 1.04 20.19 19.05
CA ARG A 211 0.94 18.75 18.74
C ARG A 211 -0.31 18.38 17.96
N LEU A 212 -1.37 19.17 18.04
CA LEU A 212 -2.57 19.00 17.22
C LEU A 212 -2.47 19.68 15.84
N SER A 213 -1.39 20.43 15.57
CA SER A 213 -1.14 20.98 14.25
C SER A 213 -0.87 19.88 13.24
N LEU A 214 -1.52 19.93 12.08
CA LEU A 214 -1.20 19.08 10.92
C LEU A 214 -0.03 19.64 10.09
N ILE A 215 0.50 20.79 10.50
CA ILE A 215 1.59 21.50 9.84
C ILE A 215 2.79 21.48 10.78
N ALA A 216 3.94 21.01 10.28
CA ALA A 216 5.14 20.97 11.09
C ALA A 216 5.68 22.41 11.29
N PRO A 217 6.33 22.69 12.44
CA PRO A 217 7.03 23.96 12.64
C PRO A 217 8.06 24.19 11.54
N ASP A 218 8.19 25.43 11.08
CA ASP A 218 9.20 25.88 10.09
C ASP A 218 9.14 25.19 8.72
N GLU A 219 8.06 24.48 8.41
CA GLU A 219 7.88 23.80 7.14
C GLU A 219 7.47 24.78 6.03
N SER A 220 8.14 24.71 4.87
CA SER A 220 7.77 25.52 3.71
C SER A 220 6.38 25.16 3.17
N LEU A 221 5.66 26.13 2.62
CA LEU A 221 4.33 25.88 2.02
C LEU A 221 4.40 24.79 0.93
N MET A 222 5.49 24.73 0.16
CA MET A 222 5.67 23.72 -0.88
C MET A 222 5.80 22.32 -0.27
N ALA A 223 6.63 22.13 0.76
CA ALA A 223 6.79 20.85 1.44
C ALA A 223 5.49 20.37 2.11
N GLN A 224 4.72 21.31 2.67
CA GLN A 224 3.40 21.03 3.23
C GLN A 224 2.45 20.48 2.16
N ILE A 225 2.30 21.20 1.05
CA ILE A 225 1.45 20.78 -0.06
C ILE A 225 1.93 19.43 -0.60
N ASP A 226 3.25 19.25 -0.74
CA ASP A 226 3.84 18.05 -1.31
C ASP A 226 3.52 16.79 -0.52
N THR A 227 3.70 16.85 0.79
CA THR A 227 3.43 15.70 1.67
C THR A 227 1.96 15.26 1.57
N TRP A 228 1.02 16.22 1.52
CA TRP A 228 -0.40 15.90 1.33
C TRP A 228 -0.68 15.34 -0.07
N MET A 229 -0.06 15.91 -1.10
CA MET A 229 -0.27 15.49 -2.48
C MET A 229 0.29 14.09 -2.76
N ILE A 230 1.40 13.70 -2.13
CA ILE A 230 1.92 12.32 -2.21
C ILE A 230 0.88 11.32 -1.69
N ALA A 231 0.38 11.52 -0.47
CA ALA A 231 -0.61 10.61 0.13
C ALA A 231 -1.97 10.63 -0.59
N ILE A 232 -2.45 11.81 -1.00
CA ILE A 232 -3.78 11.97 -1.61
C ILE A 232 -3.79 11.56 -3.08
N VAL A 233 -2.84 12.07 -3.85
CA VAL A 233 -2.83 11.99 -5.32
C VAL A 233 -1.83 10.95 -5.81
N GLY A 234 -0.65 10.86 -5.19
CA GLY A 234 0.37 9.86 -5.54
C GLY A 234 -0.15 8.44 -5.43
N SER A 235 -0.91 8.13 -4.38
CA SER A 235 -1.45 6.79 -4.15
C SER A 235 -2.63 6.41 -5.07
N LEU A 236 -3.14 7.33 -5.91
CA LEU A 236 -4.23 7.01 -6.86
C LEU A 236 -3.80 6.05 -7.98
N MET A 237 -2.49 5.87 -8.20
CA MET A 237 -1.98 4.92 -9.20
C MET A 237 -1.68 3.52 -8.63
N ALA A 238 -1.86 3.29 -7.33
CA ALA A 238 -1.52 2.05 -6.67
C ALA A 238 -2.25 0.85 -7.29
N GLN A 239 -1.50 -0.05 -7.91
CA GLN A 239 -2.03 -1.24 -8.59
C GLN A 239 -2.73 -2.17 -7.61
N GLU A 240 -2.25 -2.23 -6.37
CA GLU A 240 -2.76 -3.06 -5.29
C GLU A 240 -4.21 -2.66 -4.98
N ALA A 241 -4.47 -1.37 -4.82
CA ALA A 241 -5.83 -0.84 -4.64
C ALA A 241 -6.71 -1.05 -5.89
N ILE A 242 -6.14 -0.86 -7.09
CA ILE A 242 -6.84 -1.11 -8.36
C ILE A 242 -7.25 -2.59 -8.49
N SER A 243 -6.38 -3.51 -8.09
CA SER A 243 -6.66 -4.94 -8.16
C SER A 243 -7.89 -5.32 -7.31
N ARG A 244 -8.06 -4.71 -6.12
CA ARG A 244 -9.21 -4.95 -5.24
C ARG A 244 -10.53 -4.44 -5.80
N ILE A 245 -10.54 -3.26 -6.42
CA ILE A 245 -11.76 -2.75 -7.06
C ILE A 245 -12.14 -3.60 -8.27
N LEU A 246 -11.16 -4.11 -9.03
CA LEU A 246 -11.39 -4.99 -10.18
C LEU A 246 -11.96 -6.35 -9.77
N ALA A 247 -11.62 -6.83 -8.56
CA ALA A 247 -12.14 -8.05 -7.95
C ALA A 247 -13.62 -8.00 -7.55
N THR A 248 -14.22 -6.81 -7.51
CA THR A 248 -15.59 -6.67 -7.02
C THR A 248 -16.63 -7.20 -8.01
N LYS A 249 -17.80 -7.58 -7.49
CA LYS A 249 -18.91 -8.10 -8.31
C LYS A 249 -19.54 -7.08 -9.27
N SER A 250 -19.39 -5.78 -9.02
CA SER A 250 -19.95 -4.75 -9.91
C SER A 250 -19.24 -3.41 -9.74
N PRO A 251 -19.32 -2.51 -10.75
CA PRO A 251 -18.78 -1.15 -10.66
C PRO A 251 -19.34 -0.33 -9.50
N SER A 252 -20.60 -0.53 -9.13
CA SER A 252 -21.19 0.16 -7.97
C SER A 252 -20.56 -0.31 -6.66
N VAL A 253 -20.33 -1.62 -6.51
CA VAL A 253 -19.66 -2.19 -5.34
C VAL A 253 -18.22 -1.70 -5.28
N ALA A 254 -17.50 -1.68 -6.39
CA ALA A 254 -16.15 -1.11 -6.48
C ALA A 254 -16.09 0.29 -5.85
N ARG A 255 -16.97 1.20 -6.28
CA ARG A 255 -17.01 2.58 -5.78
C ARG A 255 -17.42 2.65 -4.32
N GLN A 256 -18.48 1.94 -3.93
CA GLN A 256 -18.96 1.95 -2.56
C GLN A 256 -17.89 1.43 -1.61
N SER A 257 -17.16 0.38 -2.00
CA SER A 257 -16.10 -0.18 -1.18
C SER A 257 -14.96 0.81 -0.90
N CYS A 258 -14.66 1.74 -1.82
CA CYS A 258 -13.70 2.81 -1.55
C CYS A 258 -14.19 3.75 -0.45
N PHE A 259 -15.49 4.10 -0.42
CA PHE A 259 -16.06 4.91 0.65
C PHE A 259 -16.15 4.15 1.98
N GLY A 260 -16.47 2.85 1.93
CA GLY A 260 -16.41 1.97 3.09
C GLY A 260 -15.00 1.89 3.66
N ALA A 261 -13.99 1.71 2.80
CA ALA A 261 -12.59 1.72 3.16
C ALA A 261 -12.17 3.05 3.77
N ALA A 262 -12.59 4.19 3.21
CA ALA A 262 -12.32 5.52 3.77
C ALA A 262 -12.88 5.67 5.19
N GLY A 263 -14.11 5.19 5.43
CA GLY A 263 -14.72 5.16 6.76
C GLY A 263 -13.95 4.28 7.75
N LEU A 264 -13.45 3.11 7.31
CA LEU A 264 -12.59 2.26 8.12
C LEU A 264 -11.24 2.91 8.39
N TYR A 265 -10.63 3.55 7.39
CA TYR A 265 -9.32 4.19 7.49
C TYR A 265 -9.34 5.34 8.49
N ILE A 266 -10.35 6.22 8.44
CA ILE A 266 -10.47 7.29 9.41
C ILE A 266 -10.75 6.77 10.82
N THR A 267 -11.56 5.72 10.98
CA THR A 267 -11.94 5.22 12.33
C THR A 267 -10.87 4.35 12.97
N VAL A 268 -10.36 3.34 12.25
CA VAL A 268 -9.33 2.41 12.74
C VAL A 268 -7.95 3.05 12.64
N GLY A 269 -7.68 3.81 11.58
CA GLY A 269 -6.40 4.52 11.41
C GLY A 269 -6.22 5.74 12.33
N LEU A 270 -7.28 6.23 12.97
CA LEU A 270 -7.14 7.14 14.11
C LEU A 270 -6.52 6.45 15.33
N MET A 271 -6.62 5.12 15.46
CA MET A 271 -6.14 4.43 16.66
C MET A 271 -4.62 4.54 16.84
N PRO A 272 -3.75 4.23 15.84
CA PRO A 272 -2.30 4.43 15.98
C PRO A 272 -1.91 5.88 16.26
N VAL A 273 -2.61 6.84 15.67
CA VAL A 273 -2.40 8.29 15.92
C VAL A 273 -2.69 8.65 17.37
N LEU A 274 -3.84 8.21 17.90
CA LEU A 274 -4.20 8.43 19.30
C LEU A 274 -3.20 7.75 20.23
N VAL A 275 -2.73 6.54 19.90
CA VAL A 275 -1.67 5.86 20.65
C VAL A 275 -0.41 6.75 20.67
N GLY A 276 0.06 7.24 19.52
CA GLY A 276 1.23 8.11 19.45
C GLY A 276 1.09 9.39 20.30
N LEU A 277 -0.06 10.07 20.22
CA LEU A 277 -0.32 11.29 20.99
C LEU A 277 -0.28 11.05 22.50
N PHE A 278 -0.94 10.00 22.98
CA PHE A 278 -1.05 9.75 24.43
C PHE A 278 0.15 9.02 25.01
N ALA A 279 0.77 8.12 24.25
CA ALA A 279 1.84 7.26 24.76
C ALA A 279 3.23 7.91 24.75
N TYR A 280 3.41 9.05 24.07
CA TYR A 280 4.65 9.86 24.13
C TYR A 280 5.12 10.15 25.55
N ASN A 281 4.19 10.34 26.48
CA ASN A 281 4.50 10.68 27.88
C ASN A 281 5.16 9.52 28.66
N PHE A 282 5.15 8.30 28.12
CA PHE A 282 5.56 7.08 28.85
C PHE A 282 6.75 6.38 28.23
N ILE A 283 6.84 6.42 26.89
CA ILE A 283 7.98 5.91 26.14
C ILE A 283 8.36 7.04 25.19
N GLN A 284 9.54 7.63 25.40
CA GLN A 284 10.06 8.52 24.36
C GLN A 284 10.36 7.67 23.13
N ALA A 285 9.79 8.05 22.00
CA ALA A 285 10.30 7.61 20.71
C ALA A 285 11.76 8.12 20.65
N GLY A 286 12.72 7.26 20.98
CA GLY A 286 14.13 7.55 20.72
C GLY A 286 14.40 7.54 19.21
N ASP A 287 15.65 7.37 18.81
CA ASP A 287 16.02 7.29 17.39
C ASP A 287 15.37 6.11 16.63
N ASP A 288 14.77 5.16 17.34
CA ASP A 288 14.03 4.00 16.82
C ASP A 288 12.52 4.23 16.90
N SER A 289 12.00 5.09 16.02
CA SER A 289 10.57 5.40 15.90
C SER A 289 9.73 4.17 15.52
N ASP A 290 10.30 3.26 14.73
CA ASP A 290 9.60 2.07 14.21
C ASP A 290 9.39 1.01 15.30
N GLY A 291 10.31 0.91 16.26
CA GLY A 291 10.16 0.07 17.45
C GLY A 291 9.21 0.61 18.52
N PHE A 292 8.66 1.83 18.37
CA PHE A 292 7.85 2.49 19.40
C PHE A 292 6.63 1.66 19.84
N LEU A 293 5.78 1.28 18.88
CA LEU A 293 4.52 0.62 19.18
C LEU A 293 4.69 -0.81 19.71
N PRO A 294 5.58 -1.65 19.15
CA PRO A 294 5.89 -2.96 19.75
C PRO A 294 6.39 -2.88 21.20
N LYS A 295 7.30 -1.93 21.51
CA LYS A 295 7.82 -1.71 22.87
C LYS A 295 6.73 -1.22 23.82
N LEU A 296 5.86 -0.33 23.35
CA LEU A 296 4.71 0.12 24.13
C LEU A 296 3.79 -1.04 24.47
N ALA A 297 3.43 -1.86 23.47
CA ALA A 297 2.57 -3.00 23.65
C ALA A 297 3.14 -4.00 24.66
N GLU A 298 4.45 -4.25 24.64
CA GLU A 298 5.14 -5.13 25.59
C GLU A 298 5.02 -4.64 27.03
N ASN A 299 5.13 -3.33 27.24
CA ASN A 299 5.11 -2.72 28.57
C ASN A 299 3.71 -2.63 29.18
N ILE A 300 2.67 -2.38 28.36
CA ILE A 300 1.33 -2.08 28.88
C ILE A 300 0.35 -3.24 28.77
N LEU A 301 0.50 -4.15 27.80
CA LEU A 301 -0.47 -5.21 27.59
C LEU A 301 -0.14 -6.42 28.49
N PRO A 302 -1.16 -7.07 29.08
CA PRO A 302 -0.99 -8.40 29.65
C PRO A 302 -0.43 -9.35 28.59
N TYR A 303 0.44 -10.27 29.01
CA TYR A 303 1.17 -11.17 28.10
C TYR A 303 0.30 -11.83 27.01
N PRO A 304 -0.92 -12.37 27.30
CA PRO A 304 -1.76 -12.94 26.25
C PRO A 304 -2.20 -11.91 25.19
N ALA A 305 -2.56 -10.70 25.60
CA ALA A 305 -2.98 -9.63 24.70
C ALA A 305 -1.80 -9.10 23.87
N TYR A 306 -0.62 -8.96 24.48
CA TYR A 306 0.62 -8.62 23.79
C TYR A 306 0.94 -9.60 22.66
N VAL A 307 0.89 -10.90 22.93
CA VAL A 307 1.19 -11.93 21.92
C VAL A 307 0.20 -11.90 20.76
N ILE A 308 -1.10 -11.68 21.04
CA ILE A 308 -2.12 -11.54 20.00
C ILE A 308 -1.84 -10.29 19.15
N PHE A 309 -1.50 -9.16 19.78
CA PHE A 309 -1.19 -7.92 19.07
C PHE A 309 0.03 -8.08 18.16
N ILE A 310 1.13 -8.64 18.66
CA ILE A 310 2.33 -8.88 17.84
C ILE A 310 2.04 -9.83 16.68
N GLY A 311 1.22 -10.87 16.89
CA GLY A 311 0.76 -11.74 15.81
C GLY A 311 -0.07 -11.01 14.77
N ALA A 312 -0.96 -10.10 15.19
CA ALA A 312 -1.74 -9.26 14.29
C ALA A 312 -0.84 -8.31 13.49
N LEU A 313 0.18 -7.72 14.13
CA LEU A 313 1.14 -6.84 13.52
C LEU A 313 1.98 -7.53 12.47
N VAL A 314 2.66 -8.63 12.84
CA VAL A 314 3.37 -9.49 11.90
C VAL A 314 2.49 -9.81 10.71
N SER A 315 1.22 -10.13 10.97
CA SER A 315 0.33 -10.51 9.91
C SER A 315 -0.14 -9.38 9.00
N ALA A 316 -0.44 -8.20 9.54
CA ALA A 316 -0.85 -7.05 8.73
C ALA A 316 0.24 -6.70 7.72
N ILE A 317 1.51 -6.75 8.15
CA ILE A 317 2.66 -6.54 7.28
C ILE A 317 2.73 -7.62 6.19
N MET A 318 2.46 -8.88 6.54
CA MET A 318 2.40 -9.97 5.56
C MET A 318 1.32 -9.78 4.49
N SER A 319 0.15 -9.24 4.84
CA SER A 319 -0.93 -8.95 3.87
C SER A 319 -0.52 -7.90 2.84
N THR A 320 0.14 -6.82 3.28
CA THR A 320 0.63 -5.79 2.36
C THR A 320 1.62 -6.38 1.36
N VAL A 321 2.51 -7.27 1.82
CA VAL A 321 3.47 -7.94 0.94
C VAL A 321 2.77 -8.94 0.00
N ASN A 322 1.74 -9.66 0.47
CA ASN A 322 0.95 -10.54 -0.41
C ASN A 322 0.32 -9.75 -1.57
N SER A 323 -0.30 -8.61 -1.25
CA SER A 323 -0.99 -7.74 -2.21
C SER A 323 -0.05 -7.19 -3.28
N THR A 324 1.15 -6.77 -2.89
CA THR A 324 2.17 -6.25 -3.80
C THR A 324 2.77 -7.33 -4.70
N LEU A 325 3.10 -8.51 -4.15
CA LEU A 325 3.57 -9.64 -4.96
C LEU A 325 2.54 -10.08 -6.00
N LEU A 326 1.25 -10.09 -5.62
CA LEU A 326 0.18 -10.42 -6.55
C LEU A 326 -0.06 -9.31 -7.59
N ALA A 327 0.10 -8.04 -7.21
CA ALA A 327 0.03 -6.91 -8.14
C ALA A 327 1.12 -6.97 -9.21
N VAL A 328 2.37 -7.25 -8.81
CA VAL A 328 3.49 -7.44 -9.75
C VAL A 328 3.25 -8.66 -10.65
N SER A 329 2.77 -9.77 -10.07
CA SER A 329 2.36 -10.96 -10.81
C SER A 329 1.32 -10.62 -11.88
N ALA A 330 0.29 -9.85 -11.54
CA ALA A 330 -0.72 -9.42 -12.48
C ALA A 330 -0.13 -8.55 -13.60
N LEU A 331 0.66 -7.53 -13.27
CA LEU A 331 1.25 -6.61 -14.26
C LEU A 331 2.20 -7.32 -15.22
N LEU A 332 3.09 -8.19 -14.73
CA LEU A 332 4.04 -8.89 -15.59
C LEU A 332 3.38 -10.08 -16.30
N GLY A 333 2.58 -10.87 -15.59
CA GLY A 333 1.91 -12.06 -16.10
C GLY A 333 0.88 -11.70 -17.16
N HIS A 334 -0.18 -10.98 -16.76
CA HIS A 334 -1.30 -10.64 -17.64
C HIS A 334 -0.87 -9.76 -18.82
N ASN A 335 -0.06 -8.73 -18.56
CA ASN A 335 0.21 -7.73 -19.59
C ASN A 335 1.46 -8.01 -20.42
N ILE A 336 2.50 -8.65 -19.88
CA ILE A 336 3.76 -8.88 -20.61
C ILE A 336 3.85 -10.31 -21.12
N ILE A 337 3.69 -11.30 -20.24
CA ILE A 337 4.03 -12.69 -20.54
C ILE A 337 2.88 -13.44 -21.23
N HIS A 338 1.65 -13.35 -20.72
CA HIS A 338 0.49 -14.04 -21.29
C HIS A 338 0.21 -13.69 -22.75
N PRO A 339 0.34 -12.43 -23.22
CA PRO A 339 0.16 -12.11 -24.64
C PRO A 339 1.21 -12.78 -25.55
N LEU A 340 2.37 -13.13 -25.02
CA LEU A 340 3.43 -13.85 -25.74
C LEU A 340 3.24 -15.38 -25.68
N LEU A 341 2.47 -15.87 -24.71
CA LEU A 341 2.17 -17.28 -24.49
C LEU A 341 0.76 -17.63 -24.98
N LYS A 342 0.63 -18.27 -26.13
CA LYS A 342 -0.65 -18.90 -26.53
C LYS A 342 -0.86 -20.17 -25.70
N THR A 343 -1.50 -20.04 -24.54
CA THR A 343 -1.66 -21.16 -23.59
C THR A 343 -3.01 -21.20 -22.87
N ASP A 344 -3.27 -22.28 -22.14
CA ASP A 344 -4.50 -22.51 -21.40
C ASP A 344 -4.47 -21.85 -20.00
N GLU A 345 -5.64 -21.67 -19.41
CA GLU A 345 -5.82 -20.99 -18.12
C GLU A 345 -4.97 -21.60 -16.98
N LYS A 346 -4.76 -22.92 -16.99
CA LYS A 346 -3.91 -23.59 -15.98
C LYS A 346 -2.45 -23.14 -16.07
N LYS A 347 -1.91 -23.01 -17.28
CA LYS A 347 -0.54 -22.55 -17.47
C LYS A 347 -0.38 -21.06 -17.16
N LYS A 348 -1.40 -20.25 -17.44
CA LYS A 348 -1.41 -18.84 -17.00
C LYS A 348 -1.28 -18.71 -15.48
N VAL A 349 -2.12 -19.43 -14.72
CA VAL A 349 -2.02 -19.43 -13.25
C VAL A 349 -0.65 -19.92 -12.77
N MET A 350 -0.05 -20.90 -13.45
CA MET A 350 1.30 -21.36 -13.12
C MET A 350 2.38 -20.29 -13.41
N VAL A 351 2.23 -19.54 -14.49
CA VAL A 351 3.10 -18.40 -14.81
C VAL A 351 2.96 -17.30 -13.77
N ASP A 352 1.73 -16.90 -13.43
CA ASP A 352 1.48 -15.88 -12.39
C ASP A 352 2.11 -16.29 -11.04
N ARG A 353 1.95 -17.56 -10.67
CA ARG A 353 2.58 -18.18 -9.50
C ARG A 353 4.11 -18.15 -9.54
N LEU A 354 4.71 -18.40 -10.70
CA LEU A 354 6.16 -18.31 -10.86
C LEU A 354 6.63 -16.85 -10.71
N ILE A 355 5.88 -15.90 -11.24
CA ILE A 355 6.20 -14.48 -11.07
C ILE A 355 6.14 -14.07 -9.60
N VAL A 356 5.17 -14.55 -8.82
CA VAL A 356 5.15 -14.31 -7.35
C VAL A 356 6.46 -14.75 -6.69
N ILE A 357 7.01 -15.91 -7.07
CA ILE A 357 8.30 -16.40 -6.55
C ILE A 357 9.45 -15.48 -6.99
N LEU A 358 9.48 -15.08 -8.26
CA LEU A 358 10.52 -14.18 -8.79
C LEU A 358 10.46 -12.79 -8.14
N SER A 359 9.25 -12.26 -7.93
CA SER A 359 9.01 -11.00 -7.23
C SER A 359 9.47 -11.09 -5.77
N ALA A 360 9.21 -12.21 -5.07
CA ALA A 360 9.71 -12.41 -3.72
C ALA A 360 11.26 -12.41 -3.70
N ILE A 361 11.90 -13.09 -4.65
CA ILE A 361 13.37 -13.07 -4.77
C ILE A 361 13.89 -11.64 -5.00
N ALA A 362 13.24 -10.86 -5.86
CA ALA A 362 13.60 -9.46 -6.07
C ALA A 362 13.43 -8.63 -4.79
N VAL A 363 12.31 -8.78 -4.08
CA VAL A 363 12.04 -8.14 -2.79
C VAL A 363 13.11 -8.47 -1.76
N PHE A 364 13.57 -9.72 -1.70
CA PHE A 364 14.67 -10.10 -0.80
C PHE A 364 15.93 -9.27 -1.06
N PHE A 365 16.40 -9.21 -2.31
CA PHE A 365 17.62 -8.47 -2.65
C PHE A 365 17.49 -6.96 -2.40
N ILE A 366 16.31 -6.39 -2.69
CA ILE A 366 16.02 -4.98 -2.41
C ILE A 366 16.00 -4.72 -0.90
N ALA A 367 15.32 -5.56 -0.11
CA ALA A 367 15.26 -5.40 1.34
C ALA A 367 16.64 -5.54 2.01
N THR A 368 17.56 -6.29 1.41
CA THR A 368 18.93 -6.47 1.92
C THR A 368 19.96 -5.56 1.25
N SER A 369 19.56 -4.56 0.46
CA SER A 369 20.49 -3.71 -0.30
C SER A 369 21.25 -2.70 0.54
N GLY A 370 20.87 -2.51 1.81
CA GLY A 370 21.45 -1.54 2.74
C GLY A 370 20.63 -0.25 2.91
N GLU A 371 19.52 -0.11 2.19
CA GLU A 371 18.55 0.97 2.39
C GLU A 371 17.75 0.77 3.69
N ASN A 372 17.32 1.86 4.31
CA ASN A 372 16.41 1.81 5.45
C ASN A 372 14.93 1.78 5.00
N ILE A 373 14.02 1.51 5.93
CA ILE A 373 12.57 1.41 5.64
C ILE A 373 12.06 2.71 4.99
N PHE A 374 12.46 3.87 5.52
CA PHE A 374 12.05 5.18 5.01
C PHE A 374 12.49 5.41 3.55
N GLY A 375 13.75 5.14 3.23
CA GLY A 375 14.29 5.30 1.87
C GLY A 375 13.60 4.39 0.85
N LEU A 376 13.28 3.15 1.23
CA LEU A 376 12.51 2.25 0.38
C LEU A 376 11.08 2.78 0.13
N ILE A 377 10.43 3.36 1.14
CA ILE A 377 9.10 3.99 1.00
C ILE A 377 9.18 5.21 0.09
N GLU A 378 10.19 6.06 0.26
CA GLU A 378 10.40 7.25 -0.56
C GLU A 378 10.62 6.88 -2.04
N LEU A 379 11.46 5.88 -2.32
CA LEU A 379 11.66 5.34 -3.67
C LEU A 379 10.37 4.78 -4.26
N SER A 380 9.55 4.11 -3.46
CA SER A 380 8.25 3.60 -3.93
C SER A 380 7.27 4.74 -4.27
N SER A 381 7.23 5.80 -3.47
CA SER A 381 6.21 6.85 -3.58
C SER A 381 6.50 7.86 -4.70
N THR A 382 7.76 8.06 -5.05
CA THR A 382 8.19 9.11 -5.97
C THR A 382 8.35 8.62 -7.41
N PHE A 383 8.62 7.33 -7.63
CA PHE A 383 9.04 6.79 -8.92
C PHE A 383 7.96 6.82 -10.01
N GLY A 384 7.96 7.90 -10.82
CA GLY A 384 7.05 8.06 -11.96
C GLY A 384 5.56 8.23 -11.62
N ALA A 385 5.22 8.39 -10.34
CA ALA A 385 3.84 8.48 -9.85
C ALA A 385 3.07 9.66 -10.48
N ALA A 386 3.68 10.84 -10.58
CA ALA A 386 3.05 12.03 -11.14
C ALA A 386 2.56 11.83 -12.59
N GLY A 387 3.42 11.25 -13.45
CA GLY A 387 3.08 10.99 -14.85
C GLY A 387 1.96 9.96 -15.00
N LEU A 388 1.98 8.91 -14.18
CA LEU A 388 0.93 7.89 -14.16
C LEU A 388 -0.41 8.46 -13.70
N VAL A 389 -0.45 9.23 -12.61
CA VAL A 389 -1.70 9.78 -12.09
C VAL A 389 -2.34 10.75 -13.08
N VAL A 390 -1.55 11.66 -13.68
CA VAL A 390 -2.05 12.60 -14.71
C VAL A 390 -2.67 11.84 -15.87
N THR A 391 -1.99 10.80 -16.37
CA THR A 391 -2.47 10.03 -17.52
C THR A 391 -3.69 9.16 -17.19
N ILE A 392 -3.80 8.64 -15.97
CA ILE A 392 -5.00 7.93 -15.49
C ILE A 392 -6.21 8.87 -15.44
N ILE A 393 -6.09 10.00 -14.73
CA ILE A 393 -7.18 10.95 -14.57
C ILE A 393 -7.61 11.51 -15.93
N ALA A 394 -6.65 11.94 -16.75
CA ALA A 394 -6.94 12.44 -18.08
C ALA A 394 -7.58 11.37 -18.98
N GLY A 395 -7.08 10.12 -18.92
CA GLY A 395 -7.61 9.02 -19.73
C GLY A 395 -9.05 8.63 -19.37
N LEU A 396 -9.42 8.73 -18.10
CA LEU A 396 -10.76 8.40 -17.61
C LEU A 396 -11.80 9.50 -17.87
N TRP A 397 -11.38 10.77 -17.85
CA TRP A 397 -12.29 11.91 -17.82
C TRP A 397 -12.27 12.79 -19.07
N LEU A 398 -11.16 12.86 -19.80
CA LEU A 398 -11.12 13.60 -21.07
C LEU A 398 -11.74 12.77 -22.19
N LYS A 399 -12.62 13.41 -22.95
CA LYS A 399 -13.26 12.83 -24.14
C LYS A 399 -12.26 12.56 -25.27
N ARG A 400 -11.19 13.37 -25.33
CA ARG A 400 -10.20 13.36 -26.41
C ARG A 400 -8.81 13.25 -25.81
N THR A 401 -8.13 12.15 -26.12
CA THR A 401 -6.80 11.83 -25.60
C THR A 401 -5.93 11.28 -26.74
N SER A 402 -4.69 11.73 -26.80
CA SER A 402 -3.68 11.23 -27.73
C SER A 402 -2.84 10.13 -27.08
N PRO A 403 -2.66 8.95 -27.74
CA PRO A 403 -1.76 7.89 -27.28
C PRO A 403 -0.35 8.40 -26.95
N LEU A 404 0.23 9.23 -27.83
CA LEU A 404 1.56 9.78 -27.68
C LEU A 404 1.65 10.78 -26.51
N ALA A 405 0.58 11.55 -26.23
CA ALA A 405 0.56 12.45 -25.07
C ALA A 405 0.67 11.67 -23.75
N GLY A 406 -0.01 10.52 -23.65
CA GLY A 406 0.12 9.60 -22.52
C GLY A 406 1.55 9.11 -22.33
N LEU A 407 2.15 8.61 -23.40
CA LEU A 407 3.53 8.11 -23.38
C LEU A 407 4.55 9.18 -22.94
N ILE A 408 4.51 10.37 -23.57
CA ILE A 408 5.42 11.48 -23.25
C ILE A 408 5.28 11.90 -21.79
N THR A 409 4.05 11.92 -21.27
CA THR A 409 3.79 12.35 -19.89
C THR A 409 4.35 11.36 -18.87
N ILE A 410 4.24 10.05 -19.11
CA ILE A 410 4.85 9.04 -18.23
C ILE A 410 6.38 9.15 -18.28
N ILE A 411 6.97 9.26 -19.47
CA ILE A 411 8.43 9.44 -19.62
C ILE A 411 8.90 10.69 -18.88
N ALA A 412 8.22 11.83 -19.07
CA ALA A 412 8.56 13.07 -18.41
C ALA A 412 8.46 12.94 -16.88
N GLY A 413 7.38 12.33 -16.37
CA GLY A 413 7.23 12.09 -14.93
C GLY A 413 8.36 11.26 -14.35
N THR A 414 8.73 10.16 -15.00
CA THR A 414 9.86 9.33 -14.56
C THR A 414 11.19 10.09 -14.59
N LEU A 415 11.46 10.84 -15.66
CA LEU A 415 12.69 11.63 -15.77
C LEU A 415 12.76 12.74 -14.72
N ILE A 416 11.66 13.45 -14.48
CA ILE A 416 11.60 14.50 -13.46
C ILE A 416 11.94 13.92 -12.09
N THR A 417 11.31 12.79 -11.71
CA THR A 417 11.64 12.13 -10.44
C THR A 417 13.12 11.78 -10.36
N ILE A 418 13.67 11.10 -11.38
CA ILE A 418 15.09 10.70 -11.37
C ILE A 418 16.01 11.92 -11.22
N THR A 419 15.75 12.99 -11.98
CA THR A 419 16.55 14.22 -11.87
C THR A 419 16.41 14.91 -10.52
N ALA A 420 15.20 14.89 -9.95
CA ALA A 420 14.94 15.50 -8.66
C ALA A 420 15.64 14.74 -7.52
N THR A 421 15.62 13.40 -7.57
CA THR A 421 16.38 12.55 -6.63
C THR A 421 17.89 12.76 -6.78
N MET A 422 18.41 12.82 -8.01
CA MET A 422 19.85 13.04 -8.25
C MET A 422 20.34 14.43 -7.81
N LEU A 423 19.46 15.42 -7.80
CA LEU A 423 19.76 16.79 -7.40
C LEU A 423 19.33 17.10 -5.97
N GLU A 424 18.85 16.09 -5.21
CA GLU A 424 18.36 16.23 -3.84
C GLU A 424 17.33 17.37 -3.69
N TRP A 425 16.42 17.49 -4.66
CA TRP A 425 15.36 18.48 -4.59
C TRP A 425 14.36 18.09 -3.51
N GLU A 426 14.01 19.06 -2.66
CA GLU A 426 12.89 18.90 -1.74
C GLU A 426 11.55 19.04 -2.46
N ALA A 427 10.51 18.42 -1.91
CA ALA A 427 9.12 18.58 -2.34
C ALA A 427 8.88 18.30 -3.84
N THR A 428 9.29 17.13 -4.31
CA THR A 428 9.43 16.83 -5.75
C THR A 428 8.11 16.47 -6.44
N PHE A 429 7.14 15.91 -5.72
CA PHE A 429 5.97 15.30 -6.32
C PHE A 429 5.01 16.33 -6.94
N THR A 430 4.76 17.43 -6.26
CA THR A 430 3.82 18.49 -6.64
C THR A 430 4.31 19.29 -7.83
N PRO A 431 5.58 19.76 -7.87
CA PRO A 431 6.17 20.29 -9.09
C PRO A 431 6.11 19.30 -10.24
N ALA A 432 6.45 18.03 -10.02
CA ALA A 432 6.37 17.00 -11.05
C ALA A 432 4.93 16.83 -11.56
N LEU A 433 3.93 16.85 -10.69
CA LEU A 433 2.52 16.74 -11.04
C LEU A 433 2.05 17.93 -11.90
N VAL A 434 2.44 19.15 -11.53
CA VAL A 434 2.13 20.36 -12.29
C VAL A 434 2.78 20.31 -13.67
N ILE A 435 4.07 19.96 -13.74
CA ILE A 435 4.82 19.86 -15.00
C ILE A 435 4.22 18.75 -15.89
N CYS A 436 3.93 17.57 -15.35
CA CYS A 436 3.30 16.48 -16.09
C CYS A 436 1.91 16.87 -16.61
N THR A 437 1.12 17.59 -15.82
CA THR A 437 -0.19 18.10 -16.25
C THR A 437 -0.06 19.07 -17.42
N PHE A 438 0.89 20.01 -17.34
CA PHE A 438 1.18 20.94 -18.43
C PHE A 438 1.64 20.23 -19.70
N ILE A 439 2.58 19.27 -19.58
CA ILE A 439 3.08 18.45 -20.69
C ILE A 439 1.93 17.67 -21.32
N TYR A 440 1.05 17.04 -20.53
CA TYR A 440 -0.07 16.29 -21.05
C TYR A 440 -1.03 17.19 -21.82
N ILE A 441 -1.44 18.33 -21.25
CA ILE A 441 -2.42 19.23 -21.88
C ILE A 441 -1.87 19.78 -23.20
N THR A 442 -0.63 20.29 -23.19
CA THR A 442 -0.01 20.89 -24.38
C THR A 442 0.23 19.86 -25.49
N SER A 443 0.79 18.70 -25.15
CA SER A 443 1.01 17.61 -26.12
C SER A 443 -0.32 17.05 -26.65
N ASN A 444 -1.33 16.90 -25.82
CA ASN A 444 -2.64 16.41 -26.24
C ASN A 444 -3.33 17.38 -27.21
N ILE A 445 -3.32 18.68 -26.94
CA ILE A 445 -3.90 19.69 -27.83
C ILE A 445 -3.16 19.70 -29.18
N TRP A 446 -1.82 19.70 -29.15
CA TRP A 446 -1.01 19.77 -30.37
C TRP A 446 -1.16 18.52 -31.24
N LEU A 447 -1.08 17.34 -30.64
CA LEU A 447 -1.17 16.07 -31.36
C LEU A 447 -2.58 15.80 -31.88
N TYR A 448 -3.62 16.21 -31.14
CA TYR A 448 -4.99 15.99 -31.57
C TYR A 448 -5.35 16.84 -32.79
N LYS A 449 -4.92 18.12 -32.84
CA LYS A 449 -5.10 18.97 -34.02
C LYS A 449 -4.54 18.33 -35.29
N LYS A 450 -3.35 17.75 -35.18
CA LYS A 450 -2.60 17.14 -36.30
C LYS A 450 -3.20 15.84 -36.85
N VAL A 451 -4.14 15.22 -36.12
CA VAL A 451 -4.85 14.00 -36.53
C VAL A 451 -6.24 14.32 -37.11
N THR A 452 -6.79 15.49 -36.77
CA THR A 452 -8.11 15.95 -37.24
C THR A 452 -8.05 16.89 -38.45
N GLU A 453 -6.88 17.47 -38.72
CA GLU A 453 -6.52 18.14 -39.98
C GLU A 453 -5.92 17.11 -40.94
#